data_AF-A0A7K6QWD1-F1
#
_entry.id   AF-A0A7K6QWD1-F1
#
_cell.length_a   1.000
_cell.length_b   1.000
_cell.length_c   1.000
_cell.angle_alpha   90.00
_cell.angle_beta   90.00
_cell.angle_gamma   90.00
#
_symmetry.space_group_name_H-M   'P 1'
#
loop_
_entity.id
_entity.type
_entity.pdbx_description
1 polymer ?
#
loop_
_entity_poly.entity_id
_entity_poly.type
_entity_poly.pdbx_seq_one_letter_code
_entity_poly.pdbx_strand_id
1 'polypeptide(L)'
;SRFFPNSLLPSALLSVPCAGLSLQGALWALSRSQSPACARLSRALIGCLARPGPAHNQSPLLTSLQDPERSRLLEAAMMGLEAPDFRGLFRDHFRGHLRGVASHRRANHGLQRLLDHAPEDVVQEVLSELGPALAEPLARGHPGVATALLGAALRFPRLQGETLRCLFQVGHAPFWGGHAHFVPNPAQHVLSHAPFVLSH
;
A
#
# COMPACT_ATOMS: atom_id res chain seq x y z
N SER A 1 1.02 -2.47 -26.04
CA SER A 1 2.06 -3.36 -26.62
C SER A 1 3.38 -3.09 -25.91
N ARG A 2 4.22 -4.02 -25.44
CA ARG A 2 4.38 -5.46 -25.66
C ARG A 2 4.85 -6.06 -24.32
N PHE A 3 4.05 -6.89 -23.67
CA PHE A 3 4.57 -7.85 -22.69
C PHE A 3 4.99 -9.07 -23.49
N PHE A 4 6.30 -9.28 -23.64
CA PHE A 4 6.86 -10.41 -24.36
C PHE A 4 6.43 -11.74 -23.69
N PRO A 5 6.04 -12.76 -24.47
CA PRO A 5 5.81 -14.10 -23.94
C PRO A 5 7.16 -14.82 -23.89
N ASN A 6 7.63 -15.18 -22.69
CA ASN A 6 8.43 -16.39 -22.41
C ASN A 6 9.12 -16.25 -21.05
N SER A 7 8.40 -16.62 -20.00
CA SER A 7 9.00 -17.26 -18.83
C SER A 7 7.93 -18.13 -18.16
N LEU A 8 8.16 -19.44 -18.24
CA LEU A 8 7.34 -20.50 -17.67
C LEU A 8 7.43 -20.46 -16.14
N LEU A 9 6.70 -19.55 -15.50
CA LEU A 9 6.21 -19.82 -14.14
C LEU A 9 4.84 -20.45 -14.30
N PRO A 10 4.71 -21.80 -14.17
CA PRO A 10 3.42 -22.44 -14.23
C PRO A 10 2.52 -21.84 -13.14
N SER A 11 1.28 -21.52 -13.50
CA SER A 11 0.27 -20.95 -12.59
C SER A 11 0.09 -21.75 -11.30
N ALA A 12 0.49 -23.03 -11.30
CA ALA A 12 0.55 -23.92 -10.14
C ALA A 12 1.52 -23.46 -9.03
N LEU A 13 2.60 -22.73 -9.35
CA LEU A 13 3.52 -22.18 -8.35
C LEU A 13 2.91 -21.03 -7.54
N LEU A 14 1.85 -20.39 -8.06
CA LEU A 14 1.14 -19.33 -7.35
C LEU A 14 0.06 -19.89 -6.40
N SER A 15 -0.23 -21.19 -6.43
CA SER A 15 -1.27 -21.82 -5.61
C SER A 15 -0.73 -22.72 -4.49
N VAL A 16 0.59 -22.90 -4.40
CA VAL A 16 1.22 -23.68 -3.32
C VAL A 16 1.81 -22.69 -2.32
N PRO A 17 1.35 -22.67 -1.05
CA PRO A 17 1.81 -21.71 -0.04
C PRO A 17 3.34 -21.69 0.11
N CYS A 18 3.96 -22.87 0.01
CA CYS A 18 5.42 -23.03 0.07
C CYS A 18 6.14 -22.32 -1.09
N ALA A 19 5.62 -22.43 -2.31
CA ALA A 19 6.20 -21.78 -3.48
C ALA A 19 6.09 -20.25 -3.38
N GLY A 20 4.99 -19.74 -2.82
CA GLY A 20 4.81 -18.32 -2.55
C GLY A 20 5.85 -17.75 -1.58
N LEU A 21 6.15 -18.47 -0.49
CA LEU A 21 7.17 -18.07 0.48
C LEU A 21 8.60 -18.16 -0.09
N SER A 22 8.91 -19.22 -0.84
CA SER A 22 10.21 -19.36 -1.49
C SER A 22 10.47 -18.25 -2.51
N LEU A 23 9.45 -17.85 -3.28
CA LEU A 23 9.54 -16.74 -4.23
C LEU A 23 9.74 -15.39 -3.53
N GLN A 24 9.04 -15.14 -2.41
CA GLN A 24 9.25 -13.94 -1.60
C GLN A 24 10.67 -13.87 -1.06
N GLY A 25 11.19 -14.98 -0.52
CA GLY A 25 12.57 -15.07 -0.04
C GLY A 25 13.60 -14.83 -1.14
N ALA A 26 13.37 -15.40 -2.33
CA ALA A 26 14.23 -15.21 -3.50
C ALA A 26 14.25 -13.74 -3.95
N LEU A 27 13.09 -13.09 -4.06
CA LEU A 27 12.99 -11.66 -4.40
C LEU A 27 13.73 -10.78 -3.39
N TRP A 28 13.59 -11.08 -2.08
CA TRP A 28 14.26 -10.33 -1.03
C TRP A 28 15.79 -10.51 -1.06
N ALA A 29 16.29 -11.71 -1.32
CA ALA A 29 17.73 -11.95 -1.50
C ALA A 29 18.27 -11.27 -2.77
N LEU A 30 17.51 -11.30 -3.86
CA LEU A 30 17.88 -10.68 -5.13
C LEU A 30 17.87 -9.15 -5.06
N SER A 31 16.94 -8.55 -4.31
CA SER A 31 16.88 -7.10 -4.13
C SER A 31 18.08 -6.58 -3.35
N ARG A 32 18.51 -7.29 -2.29
CA ARG A 32 19.71 -6.92 -1.51
C ARG A 32 21.01 -7.06 -2.30
N SER A 33 21.07 -7.99 -3.25
CA SER A 33 22.24 -8.18 -4.10
C SER A 33 22.27 -7.27 -5.34
N GLN A 34 21.26 -6.38 -5.50
CA GLN A 34 21.12 -5.47 -6.66
C GLN A 34 21.22 -6.20 -8.01
N SER A 35 20.82 -7.48 -8.04
CA SER A 35 20.94 -8.28 -9.24
C SER A 35 19.92 -7.84 -10.29
N PRO A 36 20.29 -7.71 -11.58
CA PRO A 36 19.33 -7.47 -12.66
C PRO A 36 18.32 -8.62 -12.79
N ALA A 37 18.58 -9.77 -12.17
CA ALA A 37 17.60 -10.85 -12.06
C ALA A 37 16.38 -10.48 -11.21
N CYS A 38 16.51 -9.57 -10.23
CA CYS A 38 15.40 -9.12 -9.39
C CYS A 38 14.29 -8.48 -10.24
N ALA A 39 14.64 -7.45 -11.04
CA ALA A 39 13.70 -6.77 -11.92
C ALA A 39 13.05 -7.71 -12.95
N ARG A 40 13.82 -8.67 -13.51
CA ARG A 40 13.26 -9.69 -14.42
C ARG A 40 12.25 -10.59 -13.72
N LEU A 41 12.57 -11.06 -12.52
CA LEU A 41 11.67 -11.91 -11.73
C LEU A 41 10.41 -11.15 -11.32
N SER A 42 10.54 -9.91 -10.86
CA SER A 42 9.41 -9.03 -10.53
C SER A 42 8.47 -8.82 -11.72
N ARG A 43 8.99 -8.49 -12.90
CA ARG A 43 8.17 -8.35 -14.12
C ARG A 43 7.46 -9.65 -14.49
N ALA A 44 8.16 -10.79 -14.42
CA ALA A 44 7.58 -12.08 -14.72
C ALA A 44 6.43 -12.41 -13.76
N LEU A 45 6.63 -12.22 -12.45
CA LEU A 45 5.62 -12.45 -11.43
C LEU A 45 4.41 -11.54 -11.60
N ILE A 46 4.62 -10.25 -11.85
CA ILE A 46 3.54 -9.31 -12.14
C ILE A 46 2.77 -9.73 -13.40
N GLY A 47 3.47 -10.15 -14.46
CA GLY A 47 2.83 -10.67 -15.67
C GLY A 47 1.96 -11.90 -15.40
N CYS A 48 2.42 -12.81 -14.54
CA CYS A 48 1.62 -13.97 -14.11
C CYS A 48 0.40 -13.56 -13.28
N LEU A 49 0.55 -12.61 -12.36
CA LEU A 49 -0.53 -12.11 -11.50
C LEU A 49 -1.55 -11.27 -12.27
N ALA A 50 -1.10 -10.53 -13.28
CA ALA A 50 -1.91 -9.70 -14.15
C ALA A 50 -2.61 -10.49 -15.27
N ARG A 51 -2.45 -11.81 -15.34
CA ARG A 51 -3.13 -12.63 -16.35
C ARG A 51 -4.64 -12.69 -16.05
N PRO A 52 -5.51 -12.29 -16.99
CA PRO A 52 -6.95 -12.31 -16.78
C PRO A 52 -7.45 -13.73 -16.48
N GLY A 53 -8.25 -13.87 -15.41
CA GLY A 53 -9.11 -15.03 -15.22
C GLY A 53 -10.39 -14.90 -16.06
N PRO A 54 -11.15 -15.99 -16.27
CA PRO A 54 -12.23 -16.06 -17.27
C PRO A 54 -13.48 -15.19 -17.00
N ALA A 55 -13.50 -14.28 -16.01
CA ALA A 55 -14.75 -13.70 -15.51
C ALA A 55 -14.67 -12.30 -14.85
N HIS A 56 -13.72 -11.42 -15.20
CA HIS A 56 -13.55 -10.18 -14.42
C HIS A 56 -13.56 -8.90 -15.28
N ASN A 57 -14.54 -8.03 -14.98
CA ASN A 57 -14.61 -6.63 -15.45
C ASN A 57 -13.62 -5.71 -14.70
N GLN A 58 -12.87 -6.23 -13.73
CA GLN A 58 -11.88 -5.51 -12.94
C GLN A 58 -10.47 -5.93 -13.33
N SER A 59 -9.51 -5.02 -13.11
CA SER A 59 -8.10 -5.30 -13.29
C SER A 59 -7.66 -6.54 -12.49
N PRO A 60 -6.99 -7.53 -13.12
CA PRO A 60 -6.62 -8.80 -12.47
C PRO A 60 -5.62 -8.62 -11.31
N LEU A 61 -4.84 -7.54 -11.31
CA LEU A 61 -3.99 -7.18 -10.17
C LEU A 61 -4.81 -6.67 -8.98
N LEU A 62 -5.91 -5.94 -9.23
CA LEU A 62 -6.82 -5.54 -8.15
C LEU A 62 -7.49 -6.75 -7.52
N THR A 63 -7.85 -7.76 -8.31
CA THR A 63 -8.33 -9.05 -7.78
C THR A 63 -7.23 -9.77 -7.00
N SER A 64 -5.99 -9.73 -7.48
CA SER A 64 -4.85 -10.34 -6.77
C SER A 64 -4.58 -9.71 -5.41
N LEU A 65 -4.86 -8.41 -5.23
CA LEU A 65 -4.76 -7.73 -3.94
C LEU A 65 -5.82 -8.14 -2.91
N GLN A 66 -6.91 -8.76 -3.36
CA GLN A 66 -7.97 -9.25 -2.48
C GLN A 66 -7.64 -10.64 -1.93
N ASP A 67 -6.75 -11.37 -2.60
CA ASP A 67 -6.29 -12.69 -2.20
C ASP A 67 -5.00 -12.59 -1.34
N PRO A 68 -4.95 -13.21 -0.15
CA PRO A 68 -3.84 -13.03 0.79
C PRO A 68 -2.51 -13.63 0.31
N GLU A 69 -2.51 -14.66 -0.51
CA GLU A 69 -1.27 -15.28 -1.01
C GLU A 69 -0.73 -14.48 -2.20
N ARG A 70 -1.63 -14.12 -3.13
CA ARG A 70 -1.30 -13.33 -4.31
C ARG A 70 -0.93 -11.89 -3.95
N SER A 71 -1.55 -11.31 -2.91
CA SER A 71 -1.21 -9.96 -2.46
C SER A 71 0.22 -9.89 -1.94
N ARG A 72 0.65 -10.84 -1.11
CA ARG A 72 2.04 -10.91 -0.60
C ARG A 72 3.07 -11.08 -1.70
N LEU A 73 2.75 -11.90 -2.71
CA LEU A 73 3.61 -12.05 -3.88
C LEU A 73 3.68 -10.78 -4.72
N LEU A 74 2.56 -10.08 -4.90
CA LEU A 74 2.53 -8.79 -5.59
C LEU A 74 3.34 -7.74 -4.84
N GLU A 75 3.18 -7.66 -3.51
CA GLU A 75 3.96 -6.79 -2.62
C GLU A 75 5.46 -7.05 -2.77
N ALA A 76 5.87 -8.32 -2.75
CA ALA A 76 7.26 -8.68 -2.94
C ALA A 76 7.79 -8.33 -4.34
N ALA A 77 6.98 -8.53 -5.39
CA ALA A 77 7.36 -8.20 -6.75
C ALA A 77 7.53 -6.68 -6.93
N MET A 78 6.66 -5.86 -6.32
CA MET A 78 6.74 -4.40 -6.38
C MET A 78 8.04 -3.83 -5.80
N MET A 79 8.64 -4.48 -4.78
CA MET A 79 9.94 -4.08 -4.21
C MET A 79 11.09 -4.12 -5.22
N GLY A 80 11.01 -5.01 -6.21
CA GLY A 80 12.06 -5.21 -7.23
C GLY A 80 11.80 -4.50 -8.55
N LEU A 81 10.73 -3.69 -8.64
CA LEU A 81 10.42 -2.96 -9.87
C LEU A 81 11.27 -1.71 -10.03
N GLU A 82 11.71 -1.48 -11.26
CA GLU A 82 12.28 -0.20 -11.67
C GLU A 82 11.16 0.84 -11.86
N ALA A 83 11.47 2.12 -11.66
CA ALA A 83 10.52 3.21 -11.76
C ALA A 83 9.64 3.22 -13.05
N PRO A 84 10.17 2.98 -14.28
CA PRO A 84 9.32 2.91 -15.47
C PRO A 84 8.32 1.75 -15.47
N ASP A 85 8.72 0.58 -14.95
CA ASP A 85 7.84 -0.58 -14.83
C ASP A 85 6.76 -0.34 -13.79
N PHE A 86 7.13 0.31 -12.68
CA PHE A 86 6.20 0.71 -11.62
C PHE A 86 5.13 1.68 -12.13
N ARG A 87 5.52 2.69 -12.92
CA ARG A 87 4.59 3.64 -13.56
C ARG A 87 3.61 2.94 -14.49
N GLY A 88 4.11 2.01 -15.31
CA GLY A 88 3.27 1.20 -16.20
C GLY A 88 2.22 0.41 -15.40
N LEU A 89 2.66 -0.31 -14.37
CA LEU A 89 1.79 -1.06 -13.47
C LEU A 89 0.73 -0.17 -12.81
N PHE A 90 1.13 1.00 -12.31
CA PHE A 90 0.21 1.94 -11.66
C PHE A 90 -0.86 2.45 -12.64
N ARG A 91 -0.42 2.95 -13.79
CA ARG A 91 -1.32 3.51 -14.82
C ARG A 91 -2.30 2.45 -15.34
N ASP A 92 -1.82 1.24 -15.59
CA ASP A 92 -2.61 0.22 -16.26
C ASP A 92 -3.59 -0.49 -15.30
N HIS A 93 -3.33 -0.48 -13.98
CA HIS A 93 -4.11 -1.28 -13.03
C HIS A 93 -4.67 -0.55 -11.81
N PHE A 94 -4.08 0.56 -11.37
CA PHE A 94 -4.44 1.22 -10.10
C PHE A 94 -5.11 2.57 -10.30
N ARG A 95 -4.67 3.34 -11.32
CA ARG A 95 -5.22 4.65 -11.64
C ARG A 95 -6.73 4.57 -11.85
N GLY A 96 -7.46 5.50 -11.24
CA GLY A 96 -8.92 5.56 -11.24
C GLY A 96 -9.63 4.58 -10.29
N HIS A 97 -8.89 3.74 -9.57
CA HIS A 97 -9.44 2.71 -8.68
C HIS A 97 -9.01 2.89 -7.21
N LEU A 98 -8.21 3.92 -6.89
CA LEU A 98 -7.52 4.03 -5.60
C LEU A 98 -8.47 4.18 -4.43
N ARG A 99 -9.57 4.92 -4.59
CA ARG A 99 -10.62 5.04 -3.57
C ARG A 99 -11.17 3.66 -3.19
N GLY A 100 -11.56 2.86 -4.18
CA GLY A 100 -12.08 1.52 -3.96
C GLY A 100 -11.06 0.59 -3.30
N VAL A 101 -9.80 0.65 -3.74
CA VAL A 101 -8.70 -0.15 -3.17
C VAL A 101 -8.43 0.25 -1.71
N ALA A 102 -8.34 1.55 -1.43
CA ALA A 102 -8.08 2.08 -0.10
C ALA A 102 -9.21 1.79 0.89
N SER A 103 -10.46 1.75 0.42
CA SER A 103 -11.63 1.41 1.22
C SER A 103 -11.88 -0.10 1.34
N HIS A 104 -11.10 -0.95 0.66
CA HIS A 104 -11.27 -2.40 0.70
C HIS A 104 -10.56 -3.04 1.89
N ARG A 105 -11.21 -3.99 2.58
CA ARG A 105 -10.71 -4.63 3.81
C ARG A 105 -9.31 -5.27 3.66
N ARG A 106 -8.99 -5.80 2.47
CA ARG A 106 -7.70 -6.47 2.21
C ARG A 106 -6.77 -5.67 1.30
N ALA A 107 -7.32 -5.02 0.28
CA ALA A 107 -6.52 -4.42 -0.79
C ALA A 107 -5.85 -3.10 -0.34
N ASN A 108 -6.37 -2.48 0.73
CA ASN A 108 -5.77 -1.28 1.32
C ASN A 108 -4.32 -1.51 1.76
N HIS A 109 -3.98 -2.71 2.24
CA HIS A 109 -2.61 -3.03 2.64
C HIS A 109 -1.67 -3.08 1.43
N GLY A 110 -2.14 -3.67 0.32
CA GLY A 110 -1.38 -3.67 -0.93
C GLY A 110 -1.10 -2.26 -1.45
N LEU A 111 -2.05 -1.34 -1.32
CA LEU A 111 -1.83 0.08 -1.65
C LEU A 111 -0.79 0.74 -0.73
N GLN A 112 -0.81 0.45 0.57
CA GLN A 112 0.21 0.95 1.49
C GLN A 112 1.62 0.46 1.08
N ARG A 113 1.75 -0.82 0.73
CA ARG A 113 3.03 -1.37 0.24
C ARG A 113 3.45 -0.83 -1.12
N LEU A 114 2.48 -0.54 -1.99
CA LEU A 114 2.75 0.17 -3.24
C LEU A 114 3.37 1.54 -2.94
N LEU A 115 2.79 2.30 -1.99
CA LEU A 115 3.29 3.61 -1.59
C LEU A 115 4.70 3.57 -0.98
N ASP A 116 5.09 2.47 -0.31
CA ASP A 116 6.44 2.31 0.25
C ASP A 116 7.56 2.35 -0.83
N HIS A 117 7.25 1.98 -2.07
CA HIS A 117 8.23 1.87 -3.17
C HIS A 117 7.93 2.80 -4.36
N ALA A 118 6.84 3.57 -4.30
CA ALA A 118 6.40 4.41 -5.40
C ALA A 118 7.39 5.56 -5.70
N PRO A 119 7.69 5.84 -6.98
CA PRO A 119 8.41 7.04 -7.39
C PRO A 119 7.57 8.30 -7.17
N GLU A 120 8.22 9.47 -7.10
CA GLU A 120 7.60 10.76 -6.75
C GLU A 120 6.34 11.07 -7.58
N ASP A 121 6.40 10.88 -8.89
CA ASP A 121 5.29 11.17 -9.80
C ASP A 121 4.08 10.27 -9.56
N VAL A 122 4.30 9.00 -9.18
CA VAL A 122 3.20 8.09 -8.83
C VAL A 122 2.60 8.48 -7.47
N VAL A 123 3.42 8.90 -6.51
CA VAL A 123 2.91 9.40 -5.22
C VAL A 123 2.06 10.66 -5.43
N GLN A 124 2.49 11.55 -6.33
CA GLN A 124 1.71 12.73 -6.71
C GLN A 124 0.37 12.37 -7.36
N GLU A 125 0.35 11.40 -8.28
CA GLU A 125 -0.90 10.90 -8.88
C GLU A 125 -1.82 10.27 -7.84
N VAL A 126 -1.28 9.47 -6.92
CA VAL A 126 -2.04 8.88 -5.81
C VAL A 126 -2.62 9.99 -4.93
N LEU A 127 -1.83 10.99 -4.55
CA LEU A 127 -2.30 12.09 -3.72
C LEU A 127 -3.41 12.89 -4.40
N SER A 128 -3.30 13.14 -5.71
CA SER A 128 -4.29 13.85 -6.50
C SER A 128 -5.63 13.11 -6.58
N GLU A 129 -5.59 11.78 -6.75
CA GLU A 129 -6.81 10.95 -6.88
C GLU A 129 -7.40 10.59 -5.50
N LEU A 130 -6.57 10.13 -4.58
CA LEU A 130 -7.00 9.59 -3.29
C LEU A 130 -7.17 10.68 -2.23
N GLY A 131 -6.44 11.78 -2.31
CA GLY A 131 -6.47 12.84 -1.30
C GLY A 131 -7.89 13.35 -1.01
N PRO A 132 -8.64 13.83 -2.02
CA PRO A 132 -10.03 14.25 -1.84
C PRO A 132 -10.98 13.14 -1.36
N ALA A 133 -10.63 11.88 -1.59
CA ALA A 133 -11.43 10.71 -1.24
C ALA A 133 -11.00 10.03 0.07
N LEU A 134 -9.98 10.54 0.75
CA LEU A 134 -9.32 9.87 1.88
C LEU A 134 -10.24 9.74 3.11
N ALA A 135 -11.28 10.58 3.21
CA ALA A 135 -12.29 10.50 4.27
C ALA A 135 -12.94 9.10 4.34
N GLU A 136 -13.18 8.47 3.19
CA GLU A 136 -13.89 7.19 3.16
C GLU A 136 -13.05 5.99 3.66
N PRO A 137 -11.78 5.79 3.25
CA PRO A 137 -10.89 4.83 3.89
C PRO A 137 -10.74 5.04 5.40
N LEU A 138 -10.63 6.30 5.85
CA LEU A 138 -10.51 6.61 7.28
C LEU A 138 -11.78 6.24 8.05
N ALA A 139 -12.96 6.58 7.52
CA ALA A 139 -14.25 6.22 8.10
C ALA A 139 -14.44 4.69 8.19
N ARG A 140 -13.87 3.94 7.25
CA ARG A 140 -13.86 2.46 7.27
C ARG A 140 -12.79 1.85 8.20
N GLY A 141 -12.04 2.65 8.95
CA GLY A 141 -11.03 2.17 9.87
C GLY A 141 -9.74 1.73 9.18
N HIS A 142 -9.38 2.34 8.05
CA HIS A 142 -8.11 2.10 7.35
C HIS A 142 -7.12 3.28 7.47
N PRO A 143 -6.73 3.71 8.69
CA PRO A 143 -5.81 4.84 8.88
C PRO A 143 -4.41 4.58 8.31
N GLY A 144 -4.01 3.32 8.14
CA GLY A 144 -2.74 2.94 7.55
C GLY A 144 -2.53 3.51 6.14
N VAL A 145 -3.61 3.77 5.39
CA VAL A 145 -3.52 4.42 4.07
C VAL A 145 -2.99 5.85 4.20
N ALA A 146 -3.50 6.62 5.17
CA ALA A 146 -3.01 7.98 5.44
C ALA A 146 -1.55 7.97 5.94
N THR A 147 -1.22 7.02 6.82
CA THR A 147 0.16 6.84 7.30
C THR A 147 1.12 6.50 6.16
N ALA A 148 0.72 5.64 5.23
CA ALA A 148 1.54 5.27 4.08
C ALA A 148 1.71 6.44 3.09
N LEU A 149 0.66 7.24 2.86
CA LEU A 149 0.77 8.46 2.06
C LEU A 149 1.75 9.46 2.66
N LEU A 150 1.65 9.68 3.98
CA LEU A 150 2.59 10.54 4.69
C LEU A 150 4.02 9.97 4.61
N GLY A 151 4.20 8.67 4.86
CA GLY A 151 5.49 7.99 4.74
C GLY A 151 6.11 8.11 3.34
N ALA A 152 5.29 8.00 2.30
CA ALA A 152 5.72 8.21 0.92
C ALA A 152 6.10 9.67 0.65
N ALA A 153 5.28 10.62 1.11
CA ALA A 153 5.53 12.05 0.95
C ALA A 153 6.78 12.53 1.69
N LEU A 154 7.13 11.91 2.83
CA LEU A 154 8.38 12.22 3.56
C LEU A 154 9.63 11.99 2.70
N ARG A 155 9.59 11.07 1.73
CA ARG A 155 10.69 10.86 0.77
C ARG A 155 10.85 12.00 -0.24
N PHE A 156 9.82 12.82 -0.42
CA PHE A 156 9.73 13.82 -1.48
C PHE A 156 9.31 15.19 -0.92
N PRO A 157 10.25 16.11 -0.62
CA PRO A 157 9.95 17.39 0.02
C PRO A 157 8.85 18.23 -0.64
N ARG A 158 8.70 18.11 -1.97
CA ARG A 158 7.67 18.81 -2.75
C ARG A 158 6.24 18.39 -2.42
N LEU A 159 6.04 17.14 -2.01
CA LEU A 159 4.72 16.57 -1.75
C LEU A 159 4.28 16.68 -0.28
N GLN A 160 5.19 17.03 0.63
CA GLN A 160 4.91 17.06 2.07
C GLN A 160 3.82 18.09 2.42
N GLY A 161 3.93 19.31 1.88
CA GLY A 161 2.97 20.39 2.14
C GLY A 161 1.57 20.06 1.63
N GLU A 162 1.48 19.51 0.42
CA GLU A 162 0.21 19.09 -0.17
C GLU A 162 -0.43 17.93 0.62
N THR A 163 0.38 16.95 1.00
CA THR A 163 -0.06 15.79 1.80
C THR A 163 -0.62 16.23 3.15
N LEU A 164 0.10 17.10 3.88
CA LEU A 164 -0.38 17.64 5.14
C LEU A 164 -1.68 18.41 4.96
N ARG A 165 -1.76 19.28 3.95
CA ARG A 165 -2.98 20.04 3.65
C ARG A 165 -4.18 19.12 3.41
N CYS A 166 -3.98 18.05 2.63
CA CYS A 166 -5.00 17.05 2.38
C CYS A 166 -5.48 16.37 3.68
N LEU A 167 -4.55 15.94 4.54
CA LEU A 167 -4.88 15.30 5.82
C LEU A 167 -5.66 16.23 6.75
N PHE A 168 -5.27 17.50 6.84
CA PHE A 168 -6.02 18.50 7.62
C PHE A 168 -7.43 18.73 7.07
N GLN A 169 -7.59 18.86 5.76
CA GLN A 169 -8.90 19.05 5.14
C GLN A 169 -9.87 17.89 5.45
N VAL A 170 -9.36 16.67 5.45
CA VAL A 170 -10.15 15.47 5.76
C VAL A 170 -10.52 15.42 7.25
N GLY A 171 -9.61 15.83 8.14
CA GLY A 171 -9.89 15.92 9.58
C GLY A 171 -10.85 17.06 9.97
N HIS A 172 -10.94 18.11 9.15
CA HIS A 172 -11.81 19.27 9.38
C HIS A 172 -13.14 19.24 8.60
N ALA A 173 -13.34 18.29 7.67
CA ALA A 173 -14.66 18.03 7.10
C ALA A 173 -15.65 17.74 8.25
N PRO A 174 -16.88 18.30 8.24
CA PRO A 174 -17.76 18.32 9.40
C PRO A 174 -17.97 16.90 9.94
N PHE A 175 -17.28 16.70 11.06
CA PHE A 175 -17.40 15.68 12.09
C PHE A 175 -18.60 14.73 11.91
N TRP A 176 -18.32 13.51 11.44
CA TRP A 176 -18.95 12.27 11.88
C TRP A 176 -20.45 12.38 12.23
N GLY A 177 -21.30 12.64 11.24
CA GLY A 177 -22.75 12.46 11.34
C GLY A 177 -23.14 10.98 11.33
N GLY A 178 -22.76 10.21 12.35
CA GLY A 178 -23.12 8.80 12.48
C GLY A 178 -22.25 8.02 13.44
N HIS A 179 -22.53 8.16 14.74
CA HIS A 179 -22.19 7.27 15.85
C HIS A 179 -20.87 6.45 15.77
N ALA A 180 -19.80 7.01 16.34
CA ALA A 180 -18.76 6.18 16.95
C ALA A 180 -18.36 6.81 18.29
N HIS A 181 -18.70 6.11 19.37
CA HIS A 181 -18.24 6.40 20.73
C HIS A 181 -16.71 6.38 20.74
N PHE A 182 -16.10 7.56 20.84
CA PHE A 182 -14.75 7.69 21.36
C PHE A 182 -14.85 7.51 22.89
N VAL A 183 -14.41 6.35 23.40
CA VAL A 183 -14.18 6.16 24.83
C VAL A 183 -12.70 6.47 25.08
N PRO A 184 -12.36 7.62 25.68
CA PRO A 184 -11.00 7.84 26.15
C PRO A 184 -10.76 6.93 27.36
N ASN A 185 -9.71 6.11 27.28
CA ASN A 185 -9.26 5.24 28.38
C ASN A 185 -8.75 6.11 29.56
N PRO A 186 -9.42 6.14 30.72
CA PRO A 186 -8.96 6.91 31.87
C PRO A 186 -8.06 6.02 32.74
N ALA A 187 -6.85 5.76 32.28
CA ALA A 187 -5.91 4.92 33.05
C ALA A 187 -4.45 5.34 32.87
N GLN A 188 -4.15 6.63 32.94
CA GLN A 188 -2.80 7.13 33.24
C GLN A 188 -2.87 8.39 34.11
N HIS A 189 -3.35 8.23 35.34
CA HIS A 189 -3.15 9.21 36.41
C HIS A 189 -2.97 8.47 37.74
N VAL A 190 -1.85 7.79 37.93
CA VAL A 190 -1.39 7.44 39.27
C VAL A 190 0.15 7.41 39.31
N LEU A 191 0.69 8.05 40.34
CA LEU A 191 2.04 7.95 40.93
C LEU A 191 3.11 8.95 40.45
N SER A 192 3.20 10.11 41.13
CA SER A 192 4.28 10.34 42.11
C SER A 192 4.02 11.60 42.96
N HIS A 193 3.42 11.44 44.13
CA HIS A 193 3.62 12.37 45.24
C HIS A 193 4.77 11.84 46.10
N ALA A 194 5.84 12.62 46.25
CA ALA A 194 6.77 12.50 47.37
C ALA A 194 6.87 13.89 48.02
N PRO A 195 6.79 13.99 49.37
CA PRO A 195 6.66 15.27 50.05
C PRO A 195 8.03 15.92 50.28
N PHE A 196 8.15 17.21 49.94
CA PHE A 196 9.23 18.04 50.45
C PHE A 196 8.77 18.69 51.76
N VAL A 197 9.50 18.36 52.83
CA VAL A 197 9.41 18.90 54.18
C VAL A 197 9.85 20.37 54.16
N LEU A 198 9.07 21.26 54.79
CA LEU A 198 9.49 22.62 55.12
C LEU A 198 9.39 22.80 56.63
N SER A 199 10.53 23.18 57.21
CA SER A 199 10.76 23.46 58.62
C SER A 199 9.90 24.63 59.13
N HIS A 200 9.36 24.47 60.34
CA HIS A 200 9.37 25.48 61.40
C HIS A 200 9.29 24.80 62.76
#